data_AF-A0A1Z9QZV5-F1
#
_entry.id   AF-A0A1Z9QZV5-F1
#
_cell.length_a   1.000
_cell.length_b   1.000
_cell.length_c   1.000
_cell.angle_alpha   90.00
_cell.angle_beta   90.00
_cell.angle_gamma   90.00
#
_symmetry.space_group_name_H-M   'P 1'
#
loop_
_entity.id
_entity.type
_entity.pdbx_description
1 polymer ?
#
loop_
_entity_poly.entity_id
_entity_poly.type
_entity_poly.pdbx_seq_one_letter_code
_entity_poly.pdbx_strand_id
1 'polypeptide(L)' 'MDNAWSMIKNLVSELTSVVIGLAGLGIVAAIVFGGPIFGLDVIGGITTLVEDLSSNGVVGLLVLAILYSLVAK' A
#
# COMPACT_ATOMS: atom_id res chain seq x y z
N MET A 1 21.58 19.86 12.40
CA MET A 1 20.57 19.68 11.33
C MET A 1 20.18 18.22 11.14
N ASP A 2 21.05 17.26 11.47
CA ASP A 2 20.78 15.82 11.36
C ASP A 2 19.61 15.32 12.23
N ASN A 3 19.39 15.95 13.39
CA ASN A 3 18.30 15.58 14.31
C ASN A 3 16.89 15.94 13.80
N ALA A 4 16.76 16.99 12.99
CA ALA A 4 15.47 17.35 12.42
C ALA A 4 15.08 16.37 11.31
N TRP A 5 16.06 15.97 10.48
CA TRP A 5 15.87 14.98 9.43
C TRP A 5 15.55 13.59 9.98
N SER A 6 16.22 13.16 11.06
CA SER A 6 15.90 11.88 11.71
C SER A 6 14.51 11.87 12.34
N MET A 7 14.09 12.98 12.96
CA MET A 7 12.75 13.11 13.53
C MET A 7 11.66 13.02 12.45
N ILE A 8 11.84 13.69 11.30
CA ILE A 8 10.91 13.61 10.18
C ILE A 8 10.85 12.18 9.62
N LYS A 9 12.00 11.53 9.42
CA LYS A 9 12.05 10.14 8.95
C LYS A 9 11.30 9.20 9.89
N ASN A 10 11.50 9.35 11.19
CA ASN A 10 10.83 8.53 12.20
C ASN A 10 9.32 8.77 12.19
N LEU A 11 8.87 10.03 12.14
CA LEU A 11 7.46 10.36 12.03
C LEU A 11 6.82 9.74 10.79
N VAL A 12 7.44 9.87 9.62
CA VAL A 12 6.92 9.28 8.37
C VAL A 12 6.86 7.76 8.47
N SER A 13 7.89 7.13 9.05
CA SER A 13 7.92 5.68 9.26
C SER A 13 6.79 5.21 10.18
N GLU A 14 6.58 5.89 11.30
CA GLU A 14 5.53 5.57 12.26
C GLU A 14 4.13 5.78 11.67
N LEU A 15 3.88 6.91 11.01
CA LEU A 15 2.61 7.16 10.34
C LEU A 15 2.35 6.13 9.22
N THR A 16 3.38 5.79 8.45
CA THR A 16 3.26 4.75 7.41
C THR A 16 2.87 3.40 8.03
N SER A 17 3.48 3.03 9.17
CA SER A 17 3.14 1.79 9.87
C SER A 17 1.68 1.77 10.34
N VAL A 18 1.16 2.90 10.83
CA VAL A 18 -0.24 3.04 11.23
C VAL A 18 -1.16 2.90 10.01
N VAL A 19 -0.86 3.58 8.91
CA VAL A 19 -1.66 3.52 7.68
C VAL A 19 -1.68 2.10 7.10
N ILE A 20 -0.55 1.39 7.09
CA ILE A 20 -0.48 -0.02 6.66
C ILE A 20 -1.34 -0.90 7.57
N GLY A 21 -1.28 -0.68 8.89
CA GLY A 21 -2.13 -1.40 9.85
C GLY A 21 -3.61 -1.15 9.60
N LEU A 22 -4.00 0.10 9.34
CA LEU A 22 -5.39 0.45 9.00
C LEU A 22 -5.84 -0.16 7.67
N ALA A 23 -4.96 -0.18 6.66
CA ALA A 23 -5.24 -0.85 5.38
C ALA A 23 -5.46 -2.36 5.58
N GLY A 24 -4.62 -3.01 6.38
CA GLY A 24 -4.78 -4.43 6.74
C GLY A 24 -6.10 -4.70 7.47
N LEU A 25 -6.46 -3.85 8.44
CA LEU A 25 -7.76 -3.92 9.10
C LEU A 25 -8.92 -3.72 8.12
N GLY A 26 -8.79 -2.80 7.17
CA GLY A 26 -9.77 -2.56 6.11
C GLY A 26 -10.00 -3.79 5.23
N ILE A 27 -8.92 -4.49 4.84
CA ILE A 27 -9.02 -5.74 4.07
C ILE A 27 -9.75 -6.83 4.87
N VAL A 28 -9.34 -7.05 6.13
CA VAL A 28 -9.97 -8.08 6.98
C VAL A 28 -11.43 -7.76 7.22
N ALA A 29 -11.76 -6.50 7.52
CA ALA A 29 -13.14 -6.06 7.71
C ALA A 29 -13.97 -6.25 6.43
N ALA A 30 -13.44 -5.87 5.26
CA ALA A 30 -14.15 -6.03 4.00
C ALA A 30 -14.44 -7.50 3.66
N ILE A 31 -13.53 -8.42 4.00
CA ILE A 31 -13.76 -9.87 3.85
C ILE A 31 -14.88 -10.36 4.78
N VAL A 32 -14.87 -9.93 6.05
CA VAL A 32 -15.85 -10.38 7.05
C VAL A 32 -17.25 -9.84 6.76
N PHE A 33 -17.35 -8.57 6.36
CA PHE A 33 -18.62 -7.89 6.15
C PHE A 33 -19.11 -7.90 4.69
N GLY A 34 -18.30 -8.41 3.76
CA GLY A 34 -18.68 -8.62 2.36
C GLY A 34 -18.75 -7.35 1.51
N GLY A 35 -18.02 -6.29 1.86
CA GLY A 35 -18.01 -5.05 1.09
C GLY A 35 -17.13 -3.96 1.69
N PRO A 36 -17.02 -2.79 1.03
CA PRO A 36 -16.23 -1.66 1.52
C PRO A 36 -16.72 -1.17 2.89
N ILE A 37 -15.77 -0.87 3.79
CA ILE A 37 -16.07 -0.45 5.16
C ILE A 37 -15.54 0.98 5.36
N PHE A 38 -16.36 1.84 5.98
CA PHE A 38 -16.08 3.27 6.13
C PHE A 38 -15.80 4.02 4.81
N GLY A 39 -16.35 3.54 3.68
CA GLY A 39 -16.10 4.10 2.35
C GLY A 39 -14.70 3.83 1.81
N LEU A 40 -13.91 3.01 2.49
CA LEU A 40 -12.58 2.59 2.06
C LEU A 40 -12.68 1.22 1.37
N ASP A 41 -12.49 1.22 0.06
CA ASP A 41 -12.40 -0.01 -0.74
C ASP A 41 -10.93 -0.38 -0.98
N VAL A 42 -10.32 -1.00 0.04
CA VAL A 42 -8.91 -1.39 -0.03
C VAL A 42 -8.70 -2.54 -1.02
N ILE A 43 -9.65 -3.47 -1.09
CA ILE A 43 -9.57 -4.63 -1.98
C ILE A 43 -9.68 -4.17 -3.42
N GLY A 44 -10.71 -3.37 -3.75
CA GLY A 44 -10.88 -2.82 -5.10
C GLY A 44 -9.67 -2.00 -5.55
N GLY A 45 -9.10 -1.16 -4.68
CA GLY A 45 -7.88 -0.42 -4.99
C GLY A 45 -6.68 -1.31 -5.35
N ILE A 46 -6.49 -2.42 -4.63
CA ILE A 46 -5.43 -3.40 -4.95
C ILE A 46 -5.76 -4.13 -6.26
N THR A 47 -7.01 -4.55 -6.46
CA THR A 47 -7.43 -5.27 -7.68
C THR A 47 -7.25 -4.40 -8.92
N THR A 48 -7.68 -3.13 -8.89
CA THR A 48 -7.47 -2.19 -9.99
C THR A 48 -5.99 -2.00 -10.30
N LEU A 49 -5.14 -1.83 -9.28
CA LEU A 49 -3.70 -1.72 -9.49
C LEU A 49 -3.12 -2.97 -10.17
N VAL A 50 -3.56 -4.16 -9.76
CA VAL A 50 -3.12 -5.42 -10.37
C VAL A 50 -3.61 -5.54 -11.83
N GLU A 51 -4.85 -5.15 -12.11
CA GLU A 51 -5.41 -5.14 -13.47
C GLU A 51 -4.65 -4.17 -14.39
N ASP A 52 -4.34 -2.97 -13.90
CA ASP A 52 -3.54 -1.98 -14.62
C ASP A 52 -2.15 -2.53 -14.94
N LEU A 53 -1.49 -3.16 -13.97
CA LEU A 53 -0.17 -3.75 -14.20
C LEU A 53 -0.24 -4.96 -15.14
N SER A 54 -1.25 -5.82 -15.01
CA SER A 54 -1.42 -7.01 -15.86
C SER A 54 -1.72 -6.63 -17.31
N SER A 55 -2.52 -5.59 -17.55
CA SER A 55 -2.92 -5.15 -18.90
C SER A 55 -1.77 -4.52 -19.71
N ASN A 56 -0.74 -4.01 -19.03
CA ASN A 56 0.45 -3.42 -19.66
C ASN A 56 1.55 -4.43 -20.06
N GLY A 57 1.32 -5.73 -19.86
CA GLY A 57 2.24 -6.79 -20.29
C GLY A 57 3.63 -6.70 -19.61
N VAL A 58 4.70 -6.70 -20.41
CA VAL A 58 6.09 -6.71 -19.90
C VAL A 58 6.42 -5.46 -19.08
N VAL A 59 5.84 -4.31 -19.42
CA VAL A 59 6.05 -3.04 -18.69
C VAL A 59 5.48 -3.14 -17.28
N GLY A 60 4.31 -3.76 -17.12
CA GLY A 60 3.72 -4.00 -15.81
C GLY A 60 4.58 -4.89 -14.92
N LEU A 61 5.18 -5.94 -15.48
CA LEU A 61 6.12 -6.80 -14.76
C LEU A 61 7.39 -6.05 -14.33
N LEU A 62 7.91 -5.15 -15.16
CA LEU A 62 9.05 -4.30 -14.80
C LEU A 62 8.69 -3.34 -13.66
N VAL A 63 7.52 -2.72 -13.72
CA VAL A 63 7.04 -1.84 -12.64
C VAL A 63 6.87 -2.63 -11.33
N LEU A 64 6.31 -3.84 -11.37
CA LEU A 64 6.23 -4.72 -10.20
C LEU A 64 7.62 -5.03 -9.61
N ALA A 65 8.61 -5.32 -10.44
CA ALA A 65 9.98 -5.58 -9.99
C ALA A 65 10.60 -4.35 -9.30
N ILE A 66 10.34 -3.14 -9.83
CA ILE A 66 10.81 -1.88 -9.24
C ILE A 66 10.11 -1.63 -7.90
N LEU A 67 8.79 -1.77 -7.85
CA LEU A 67 8.01 -1.59 -6.62
C LEU A 67 8.45 -2.58 -5.54
N TYR A 68 8.66 -3.85 -5.90
CA TYR A 68 9.17 -4.86 -4.98
C TYR A 68 10.56 -4.49 -4.44
N SER A 69 11.47 -4.02 -5.29
CA SER A 69 12.80 -3.57 -4.88
C SER A 69 12.76 -2.37 -3.92
N LEU A 70 11.77 -1.49 -4.06
CA LEU A 70 11.60 -0.32 -3.20
C LEU A 70 11.06 -0.69 -1.81
N VAL A 71 10.15 -1.66 -1.73
CA VAL A 71 9.54 -2.12 -0.47
C VAL A 71 10.42 -3.13 0.26
N ALA A 72 11.16 -3.97 -0.46
CA ALA A 72 12.04 -4.99 0.13
C ALA A 72 13.35 -4.42 0.71
N LYS A 73 13.52 -3.10 0.71
CA LYS A 73 14.72 -2.38 1.18
C LYS A 73 14.41 -1.54 2.41
#